data_AF-J0K356-F1
#
_entry.id   AF-J0K356-F1
#
_cell.length_a   1.000
_cell.length_b   1.000
_cell.length_c   1.000
_cell.angle_alpha   90.00
_cell.angle_beta   90.00
_cell.angle_gamma   90.00
#
_symmetry.space_group_name_H-M   'P 1'
#
loop_
_entity.id
_entity.type
_entity.pdbx_description
1 polymer ?
#
loop_
_entity_poly.entity_id
_entity_poly.type
_entity_poly.pdbx_seq_one_letter_code
_entity_poly.pdbx_strand_id
1 'polypeptide(L)'
;MKIRHAFSDYGISTATRKIPFSLKHYIEWQIGYDVPIKDKEKFELTTLKDEKYHFLGANNKIKTLYELSEIIYYAKQLNLISLENLENTLKYLEKQKQFIEDNFTITRERFRLHQFGGMDFELSRISYPLLIHSFNDNQLSEIVIREQQYGSKTQAMLYFCFSILELKTATPLLNRTAALKEHALLTIHKTNALMFLEMLKIFGLLSQAHHNDVLKILEKILQN
;
A
#
# COMPACT_ATOMS: atom_id res chain seq x y z
N MET A 1 -0.28 1.93 -13.49
CA MET A 1 -0.89 3.27 -13.66
C MET A 1 -2.34 3.10 -14.03
N LYS A 2 -3.20 3.97 -13.51
CA LYS A 2 -4.65 3.97 -13.76
C LYS A 2 -5.13 5.38 -14.09
N ILE A 3 -6.35 5.46 -14.61
CA ILE A 3 -7.09 6.71 -14.82
C ILE A 3 -8.32 6.68 -13.91
N ARG A 4 -8.63 7.81 -13.27
CA ARG A 4 -9.86 8.02 -12.51
C ARG A 4 -10.55 9.30 -12.97
N HIS A 5 -11.87 9.25 -13.21
CA HIS A 5 -12.62 10.40 -13.72
C HIS A 5 -13.14 11.31 -12.58
N ALA A 6 -13.64 10.70 -11.50
CA ALA A 6 -13.99 11.36 -10.26
C ALA A 6 -13.54 10.51 -9.05
N PHE A 7 -13.43 11.12 -7.87
CA PHE A 7 -13.00 10.43 -6.64
C PHE A 7 -13.83 9.16 -6.33
N SER A 8 -15.13 9.17 -6.65
CA SER A 8 -16.05 8.04 -6.49
C SER A 8 -15.81 6.87 -7.45
N ASP A 9 -15.00 7.04 -8.49
CA ASP A 9 -14.87 6.07 -9.55
C ASP A 9 -13.72 5.10 -9.28
N TYR A 10 -13.90 3.85 -9.71
CA TYR A 10 -12.79 2.90 -9.77
C TYR A 10 -11.73 3.35 -10.77
N GLY A 11 -10.47 3.14 -10.42
CA GLY A 11 -9.37 3.36 -11.35
C GLY A 11 -9.35 2.31 -12.45
N ILE A 12 -9.29 2.78 -13.70
CA ILE A 12 -9.23 1.92 -14.89
C ILE A 12 -7.79 1.86 -15.39
N SER A 13 -7.31 0.66 -15.71
CA SER A 13 -5.98 0.45 -16.29
C SER A 13 -5.81 1.23 -17.59
N THR A 14 -4.65 1.86 -17.77
CA THR A 14 -4.34 2.68 -18.95
C THR A 14 -3.05 2.23 -19.64
N ALA A 15 -3.05 2.25 -20.96
CA ALA A 15 -1.89 1.92 -21.78
C ALA A 15 -1.02 3.17 -22.00
N THR A 16 -0.06 3.39 -21.11
CA THR A 16 0.77 4.61 -21.04
C THR A 16 1.59 4.91 -22.30
N ARG A 17 1.90 3.90 -23.12
CA ARG A 17 2.59 4.05 -24.41
C ARG A 17 1.67 4.44 -25.58
N LYS A 18 0.36 4.45 -25.38
CA LYS A 18 -0.66 4.73 -26.42
C LYS A 18 -1.51 5.94 -26.07
N ILE A 19 -1.82 6.12 -24.79
CA ILE A 19 -2.70 7.17 -24.29
C ILE A 19 -1.82 8.27 -23.66
N PRO A 20 -1.90 9.52 -24.14
CA PRO A 20 -1.20 10.63 -23.52
C PRO A 20 -1.61 10.83 -22.05
N PHE A 21 -0.63 11.12 -21.20
CA PHE A 21 -0.87 11.41 -19.79
C PHE A 21 -1.70 12.67 -19.62
N SER A 22 -2.54 12.67 -18.60
CA SER A 22 -3.44 13.76 -18.21
C SER A 22 -3.55 13.83 -16.69
N LEU A 23 -4.17 14.88 -16.16
CA LEU A 23 -4.40 15.06 -14.71
C LEU A 23 -5.24 13.94 -14.07
N LYS A 24 -5.92 13.12 -14.87
CA LYS A 24 -6.69 11.96 -14.40
C LYS A 24 -5.83 10.71 -14.17
N HIS A 25 -4.58 10.72 -14.64
CA HIS A 25 -3.66 9.62 -14.47
C HIS A 25 -3.04 9.64 -13.07
N TYR A 26 -2.93 8.46 -12.47
CA TYR A 26 -2.30 8.28 -11.18
C TYR A 26 -1.56 6.94 -11.10
N ILE A 27 -0.55 6.89 -10.25
CA ILE A 27 0.12 5.65 -9.89
C ILE A 27 -0.69 4.97 -8.80
N GLU A 28 -0.98 3.69 -8.98
CA GLU A 28 -1.47 2.81 -7.94
C GLU A 28 -0.34 1.84 -7.63
N TRP A 29 0.26 1.97 -6.45
CA TRP A 29 1.35 1.13 -5.99
C TRP A 29 0.84 0.28 -4.82
N GLN A 30 0.75 -1.03 -5.04
CA GLN A 30 0.55 -1.99 -3.95
C GLN A 30 1.87 -2.15 -3.17
N ILE A 31 2.20 -1.12 -2.40
CA ILE A 31 3.45 -1.03 -1.65
C ILE A 31 3.47 -2.07 -0.52
N GLY A 32 4.61 -2.71 -0.32
CA GLY A 32 4.90 -3.57 0.82
C GLY A 32 5.76 -2.86 1.87
N TYR A 33 6.06 -3.57 2.96
CA TYR A 33 6.90 -3.06 4.05
C TYR A 33 7.97 -4.05 4.50
N ASP A 34 8.01 -5.26 3.94
CA ASP A 34 9.02 -6.26 4.26
C ASP A 34 9.21 -7.27 3.13
N VAL A 35 10.27 -8.06 3.24
CA VAL A 35 10.51 -9.21 2.37
C VAL A 35 11.14 -10.36 3.16
N PRO A 36 10.66 -11.61 3.02
CA PRO A 36 11.36 -12.78 3.57
C PRO A 36 12.75 -12.94 2.94
N ILE A 37 13.79 -13.17 3.75
CA ILE A 37 15.16 -13.33 3.24
C ILE A 37 15.34 -14.54 2.31
N LYS A 38 14.39 -15.50 2.37
CA LYS A 38 14.36 -16.67 1.49
C LYS A 38 13.77 -16.38 0.10
N ASP A 39 13.06 -15.25 -0.06
CA ASP A 39 12.58 -14.77 -1.36
C ASP A 39 13.72 -14.05 -2.06
N LYS A 40 14.58 -14.82 -2.74
CA LYS A 40 15.83 -14.32 -3.34
C LYS A 40 15.58 -13.17 -4.31
N GLU A 41 14.53 -13.22 -5.12
CA GLU A 41 14.28 -12.21 -6.14
C GLU A 41 14.01 -10.85 -5.50
N LYS A 42 13.09 -10.79 -4.53
CA LYS A 42 12.78 -9.54 -3.84
C LYS A 42 13.85 -9.11 -2.86
N PHE A 43 14.53 -10.06 -2.20
CA PHE A 43 15.63 -9.74 -1.30
C PHE A 43 16.80 -9.07 -2.03
N GLU A 44 17.02 -9.39 -3.31
CA GLU A 44 18.04 -8.69 -4.10
C GLU A 44 17.70 -7.21 -4.37
N LEU A 45 16.42 -6.84 -4.32
CA LEU A 45 15.93 -5.48 -4.58
C LEU A 45 16.08 -4.52 -3.38
N THR A 46 16.18 -5.02 -2.15
CA THR A 46 16.45 -4.16 -0.99
C THR A 46 17.93 -3.83 -0.89
N THR A 47 18.24 -2.63 -0.40
CA THR A 47 19.62 -2.27 -0.04
C THR A 47 19.99 -2.67 1.40
N LEU A 48 19.01 -3.07 2.21
CA LEU A 48 19.17 -3.41 3.64
C LEU A 48 19.31 -4.92 3.86
N LYS A 49 20.35 -5.51 3.26
CA LYS A 49 20.59 -6.97 3.26
C LYS A 49 21.25 -7.51 4.53
N ASP A 50 21.92 -6.64 5.29
CA ASP A 50 22.68 -7.00 6.49
C ASP A 50 21.78 -7.60 7.61
N GLU A 51 22.29 -8.59 8.34
CA GLU A 51 21.57 -9.30 9.41
C GLU A 51 21.06 -8.36 10.51
N LYS A 52 21.72 -7.21 10.71
CA LYS A 52 21.27 -6.22 11.69
C LYS A 52 19.87 -5.67 11.38
N TYR A 53 19.39 -5.75 10.13
CA TYR A 53 18.04 -5.35 9.73
C TYR A 53 17.02 -6.50 9.77
N HIS A 54 17.46 -7.74 10.00
CA HIS A 54 16.58 -8.91 9.95
C HIS A 54 15.73 -9.03 11.22
N PHE A 55 14.46 -9.40 11.05
CA PHE A 55 13.53 -9.62 12.16
C PHE A 55 12.67 -10.87 11.90
N LEU A 56 12.12 -11.45 12.97
CA LEU A 56 11.17 -12.55 12.88
C LEU A 56 9.76 -11.98 12.69
N GLY A 57 9.17 -12.23 11.52
CA GLY A 57 7.79 -11.82 11.24
C GLY A 57 6.75 -12.72 11.90
N ALA A 58 5.51 -12.26 11.96
CA ALA A 58 4.36 -12.94 12.57
C ALA A 58 4.06 -14.32 11.95
N ASN A 59 4.53 -14.56 10.73
CA ASN A 59 4.44 -15.84 10.03
C ASN A 59 5.65 -16.78 10.27
N ASN A 60 6.47 -16.49 11.29
CA ASN A 60 7.69 -17.23 11.65
C ASN A 60 8.77 -17.26 10.56
N LYS A 61 8.71 -16.36 9.58
CA LYS A 61 9.79 -16.19 8.59
C LYS A 61 10.73 -15.08 9.04
N ILE A 62 12.02 -15.26 8.79
CA ILE A 62 12.98 -14.17 8.90
C ILE A 62 12.80 -13.26 7.69
N LYS A 63 12.65 -11.97 7.97
CA LYS A 63 12.39 -10.92 6.99
C LYS A 63 13.37 -9.77 7.17
N THR A 64 13.50 -8.93 6.16
CA THR A 64 14.21 -7.65 6.26
C THR A 64 13.30 -6.49 5.83
N LEU A 65 13.76 -5.27 6.07
CA LEU A 65 13.10 -4.04 5.67
C LEU A 65 13.05 -3.92 4.14
N TYR A 66 11.91 -3.53 3.59
CA TYR A 66 11.73 -3.38 2.13
C TYR A 66 10.66 -2.34 1.82
N GLU A 67 10.80 -1.66 0.67
CA GLU A 67 9.89 -0.61 0.18
C GLU A 67 9.56 0.42 1.28
N LEU A 68 8.38 0.36 1.89
CA LEU A 68 7.92 1.35 2.86
C LEU A 68 8.83 1.45 4.09
N SER A 69 9.24 0.32 4.67
CA SER A 69 10.07 0.36 5.87
C SER A 69 11.50 0.82 5.58
N GLU A 70 12.00 0.51 4.38
CA GLU A 70 13.31 0.93 3.89
C GLU A 70 13.31 2.45 3.61
N ILE A 71 12.23 2.97 3.02
CA ILE A 71 11.97 4.42 2.91
C ILE A 71 12.02 5.09 4.29
N ILE A 72 11.32 4.55 5.28
CA ILE A 72 11.27 5.13 6.63
C ILE A 72 12.64 5.07 7.31
N TYR A 73 13.37 3.96 7.14
CA TYR A 73 14.74 3.83 7.63
C TYR A 73 15.64 4.95 7.07
N TYR A 74 15.67 5.14 5.75
CA TYR A 74 16.48 6.20 5.15
C TYR A 74 15.98 7.61 5.51
N ALA A 75 14.67 7.81 5.63
CA ALA A 75 14.11 9.07 6.09
C ALA A 75 14.54 9.39 7.54
N LYS A 76 14.68 8.40 8.41
CA LYS A 76 15.30 8.56 9.74
C LYS A 76 16.77 8.96 9.62
N GLN A 77 17.57 8.22 8.86
CA GLN A 77 19.01 8.49 8.69
C GLN A 77 19.29 9.89 8.12
N LEU A 78 18.38 10.39 7.28
CA LEU A 78 18.44 11.72 6.68
C LEU A 78 17.77 12.82 7.53
N ASN A 79 17.35 12.51 8.76
CA ASN A 79 16.63 13.42 9.67
C ASN A 79 15.34 14.04 9.09
N LEU A 80 14.70 13.32 8.15
CA LEU A 80 13.36 13.67 7.64
C LEU A 80 12.25 13.18 8.57
N ILE A 81 12.52 12.12 9.33
CA ILE A 81 11.66 11.59 10.40
C ILE A 81 12.50 11.55 11.68
N SER A 82 11.99 12.14 12.76
CA SER A 82 12.70 12.15 14.04
C SER A 82 12.52 10.84 14.81
N LEU A 83 13.43 10.57 15.75
CA LEU A 83 13.28 9.46 16.71
C LEU A 83 11.96 9.55 17.48
N GLU A 84 11.60 10.75 17.92
CA GLU A 84 10.33 10.99 18.63
C GLU A 84 9.12 10.58 17.78
N ASN A 85 9.13 10.85 16.46
CA ASN A 85 8.03 10.42 15.59
C ASN A 85 7.88 8.89 15.55
N LEU A 86 8.99 8.17 15.50
CA LEU A 86 9.01 6.70 15.50
C LEU A 86 8.55 6.15 16.85
N GLU A 87 9.05 6.68 17.96
CA GLU A 87 8.64 6.27 19.31
C GLU A 87 7.16 6.53 19.58
N ASN A 88 6.65 7.69 19.17
CA ASN A 88 5.23 8.02 19.30
C ASN A 88 4.36 7.10 18.44
N THR A 89 4.85 6.72 17.26
CA THR A 89 4.18 5.74 16.39
C THR A 89 4.16 4.35 17.01
N LEU A 90 5.27 3.90 17.60
CA LEU A 90 5.35 2.63 18.32
C LEU A 90 4.38 2.60 19.51
N LYS A 91 4.44 3.60 20.39
CA LYS A 91 3.54 3.74 21.55
C LYS A 91 2.07 3.83 21.16
N TYR A 92 1.76 4.44 20.01
CA TYR A 92 0.41 4.47 19.47
C TYR A 92 -0.05 3.07 19.08
N LEU A 93 0.78 2.32 18.34
CA LEU A 93 0.44 0.99 17.87
C LEU A 93 0.34 -0.02 19.02
N GLU A 94 1.24 -0.01 20.00
CA GLU A 94 1.19 -0.92 21.16
C GLU A 94 -0.16 -0.91 21.92
N LYS A 95 -0.91 0.20 21.84
CA LYS A 95 -2.22 0.37 22.48
C LYS A 95 -3.39 -0.16 21.63
N GLN A 96 -3.17 -0.44 20.34
CA GLN A 96 -4.24 -0.82 19.41
C GLN A 96 -4.64 -2.28 19.59
N LYS A 97 -5.95 -2.53 19.52
CA LYS A 97 -6.55 -3.86 19.59
C LYS A 97 -7.64 -4.09 18.54
N GLN A 98 -7.86 -3.10 17.68
CA GLN A 98 -8.88 -3.14 16.64
C GLN A 98 -8.20 -3.15 15.28
N PHE A 99 -8.59 -4.11 14.45
CA PHE A 99 -8.01 -4.29 13.12
C PHE A 99 -9.09 -4.22 12.03
N ILE A 100 -8.72 -3.73 10.85
CA ILE A 100 -9.63 -3.57 9.72
C ILE A 100 -10.21 -4.92 9.31
N GLU A 101 -9.40 -5.97 9.24
CA GLU A 101 -9.86 -7.32 8.89
C GLU A 101 -10.89 -7.91 9.86
N ASP A 102 -10.91 -7.46 11.12
CA ASP A 102 -11.87 -7.94 12.14
C ASP A 102 -13.20 -7.15 12.12
N ASN A 103 -13.18 -5.92 11.60
CA ASN A 103 -14.31 -4.99 11.68
C ASN A 103 -15.04 -4.83 10.34
N PHE A 104 -14.41 -5.18 9.22
CA PHE A 104 -14.96 -5.01 7.89
C PHE A 104 -14.88 -6.33 7.13
N THR A 105 -16.03 -6.77 6.60
CA THR A 105 -16.15 -8.07 5.94
C THR A 105 -16.82 -7.96 4.58
N ILE A 106 -16.52 -8.92 3.71
CA ILE A 106 -17.21 -9.07 2.43
C ILE A 106 -18.62 -9.59 2.73
N THR A 107 -19.63 -8.91 2.20
CA THR A 107 -21.04 -9.27 2.42
C THR A 107 -21.66 -9.80 1.13
N ARG A 108 -22.62 -10.71 1.27
CA ARG A 108 -23.41 -11.25 0.17
C ARG A 108 -24.89 -11.03 0.49
N GLU A 109 -25.60 -10.39 -0.44
CA GLU A 109 -27.03 -10.14 -0.31
C GLU A 109 -27.85 -11.44 -0.44
N ARG A 110 -29.15 -11.36 -0.13
CA ARG A 110 -30.06 -12.49 -0.38
C ARG A 110 -30.25 -12.69 -1.88
N PHE A 111 -30.32 -13.96 -2.29
CA PHE A 111 -30.63 -14.35 -3.66
C PHE A 111 -32.04 -13.92 -4.05
N ARG A 112 -32.20 -13.56 -5.32
CA ARG A 112 -33.47 -13.23 -5.95
C ARG A 112 -33.51 -13.85 -7.35
N LEU A 113 -34.65 -14.44 -7.69
CA LEU A 113 -34.90 -14.91 -9.04
C LEU A 113 -34.78 -13.76 -10.04
N HIS A 114 -34.02 -13.97 -11.11
CA HIS A 114 -33.77 -13.01 -12.18
C HIS A 114 -33.81 -13.71 -13.53
N GLN A 115 -34.68 -13.23 -14.42
CA GLN A 115 -34.80 -13.73 -15.78
C GLN A 115 -33.86 -12.97 -16.72
N PHE A 116 -33.00 -13.70 -17.44
CA PHE A 116 -32.12 -13.13 -18.45
C PHE A 116 -32.01 -14.08 -19.65
N GLY A 117 -32.31 -13.59 -20.86
CA GLY A 117 -32.27 -14.41 -22.08
C GLY A 117 -33.25 -15.60 -22.09
N GLY A 118 -34.34 -15.53 -21.33
CA GLY A 118 -35.34 -16.61 -21.22
C GLY A 118 -34.97 -17.74 -20.26
N MET A 119 -33.94 -17.55 -19.43
CA MET A 119 -33.53 -18.48 -18.37
C MET A 119 -33.63 -17.82 -16.99
N ASP A 120 -34.01 -18.63 -16.00
CA ASP A 120 -34.03 -18.24 -14.58
C ASP A 120 -32.64 -18.36 -13.94
N PHE A 121 -32.23 -17.30 -13.24
CA PHE A 121 -31.00 -17.26 -12.42
C PHE A 121 -31.31 -16.85 -10.99
N GLU A 122 -30.58 -17.40 -10.02
CA GLU A 122 -30.54 -16.87 -8.65
C GLU A 122 -29.45 -15.79 -8.57
N LEU A 123 -29.87 -14.53 -8.62
CA LEU A 123 -28.98 -13.39 -8.57
C LEU A 123 -28.73 -12.94 -7.13
N SER A 124 -27.46 -12.77 -6.78
CA SER A 124 -27.03 -12.09 -5.54
C SER A 124 -25.95 -11.07 -5.87
N ARG A 125 -25.84 -10.03 -5.04
CA ARG A 125 -24.73 -9.07 -5.09
C ARG A 125 -23.72 -9.39 -3.99
N ILE A 126 -22.45 -9.12 -4.28
CA ILE A 126 -21.33 -9.21 -3.34
C ILE A 126 -20.77 -7.80 -3.18
N SER A 127 -20.57 -7.36 -1.94
CA SER A 127 -20.04 -6.04 -1.62
C SER A 127 -18.70 -6.16 -0.91
N TYR A 128 -17.73 -5.41 -1.43
CA TYR A 128 -16.35 -5.37 -0.93
C TYR A 128 -16.11 -4.04 -0.20
N PRO A 129 -15.72 -4.05 1.09
CA PRO A 129 -15.32 -2.84 1.77
C PRO A 129 -14.09 -2.18 1.13
N LEU A 130 -14.16 -0.87 0.99
CA LEU A 130 -13.08 0.02 0.57
C LEU A 130 -12.97 1.16 1.58
N LEU A 131 -11.78 1.33 2.16
CA LEU A 131 -11.46 2.47 3.01
C LEU A 131 -10.45 3.34 2.26
N ILE A 132 -10.62 4.66 2.36
CA ILE A 132 -9.71 5.64 1.77
C ILE A 132 -9.18 6.55 2.86
N HIS A 133 -7.86 6.67 2.94
CA HIS A 133 -7.18 7.64 3.78
C HIS A 133 -6.45 8.65 2.89
N SER A 134 -6.87 9.91 2.90
CA SER A 134 -6.20 10.97 2.14
C SER A 134 -5.11 11.61 3.00
N PHE A 135 -3.91 11.72 2.43
CA PHE A 135 -2.80 12.44 3.04
C PHE A 135 -2.77 13.90 2.57
N ASN A 136 -3.16 14.13 1.32
CA ASN A 136 -3.39 15.43 0.69
C ASN A 136 -4.18 15.23 -0.62
N ASP A 137 -4.39 16.32 -1.36
CA ASP A 137 -5.16 16.32 -2.61
C ASP A 137 -4.60 15.38 -3.70
N ASN A 138 -3.31 15.08 -3.67
CA ASN A 138 -2.62 14.30 -4.69
C ASN A 138 -2.24 12.90 -4.24
N GLN A 139 -2.39 12.55 -2.96
CA GLN A 139 -1.83 11.34 -2.36
C GLN A 139 -2.82 10.73 -1.37
N LEU A 140 -3.11 9.43 -1.54
CA LEU A 140 -4.04 8.69 -0.68
C LEU A 140 -3.63 7.22 -0.57
N SER A 141 -4.15 6.54 0.45
CA SER A 141 -4.13 5.09 0.57
C SER A 141 -5.52 4.52 0.39
N GLU A 142 -5.64 3.47 -0.43
CA GLU A 142 -6.85 2.67 -0.58
C GLU A 142 -6.63 1.31 0.09
N ILE A 143 -7.52 0.96 1.01
CA ILE A 143 -7.51 -0.34 1.67
C ILE A 143 -8.73 -1.10 1.18
N VAL A 144 -8.49 -2.17 0.43
CA VAL A 144 -9.54 -3.02 -0.13
C VAL A 144 -9.50 -4.38 0.55
N ILE A 145 -10.65 -4.85 1.01
CA ILE A 145 -10.78 -6.19 1.56
C ILE A 145 -11.15 -7.14 0.44
N ARG A 146 -10.33 -8.18 0.24
CA ARG A 146 -10.49 -9.21 -0.80
C ARG A 146 -10.38 -10.60 -0.21
N GLU A 147 -10.88 -11.59 -0.91
CA GLU A 147 -10.60 -12.99 -0.61
C GLU A 147 -9.12 -13.29 -0.87
N GLN A 148 -8.50 -14.12 -0.03
CA GLN A 148 -7.16 -14.62 -0.30
C GLN A 148 -7.18 -15.55 -1.52
N GLN A 149 -6.25 -15.38 -2.46
CA GLN A 149 -6.19 -16.19 -3.70
C GLN A 149 -6.10 -17.72 -3.47
N TYR A 150 -5.57 -18.15 -2.31
CA TYR A 150 -5.38 -19.56 -1.98
C TYR A 150 -5.81 -19.89 -0.53
N GLY A 151 -6.63 -19.04 0.09
CA GLY A 151 -7.05 -19.17 1.49
C GLY A 151 -8.56 -18.97 1.66
N SER A 152 -9.10 -19.46 2.77
CA SER A 152 -10.52 -19.27 3.13
C SER A 152 -10.82 -17.95 3.85
N LYS A 153 -9.78 -17.13 4.08
CA LYS A 153 -9.89 -15.87 4.81
C LYS A 153 -9.91 -14.68 3.84
N THR A 154 -10.37 -13.55 4.34
CA THR A 154 -10.18 -12.25 3.70
C THR A 154 -8.82 -11.66 4.05
N GLN A 155 -8.36 -10.72 3.25
CA GLN A 155 -7.15 -9.95 3.47
C GLN A 155 -7.40 -8.49 3.10
N ALA A 156 -6.89 -7.58 3.92
CA ALA A 156 -6.82 -6.16 3.59
C ALA A 156 -5.58 -5.86 2.74
N MET A 157 -5.79 -5.27 1.56
CA MET A 157 -4.72 -4.88 0.63
C MET A 157 -4.62 -3.36 0.63
N LEU A 158 -3.45 -2.83 0.96
CA LEU A 158 -3.17 -1.40 0.91
C LEU A 158 -2.52 -1.03 -0.43
N TYR A 159 -3.08 -0.01 -1.07
CA TYR A 159 -2.54 0.63 -2.26
C TYR A 159 -2.22 2.07 -1.95
N PHE A 160 -0.99 2.50 -2.20
CA PHE A 160 -0.62 3.90 -2.19
C PHE A 160 -0.87 4.50 -3.58
N CYS A 161 -1.77 5.47 -3.64
CA CYS A 161 -2.21 6.10 -4.88
C CYS A 161 -1.74 7.55 -4.90
N PHE A 162 -1.07 7.97 -5.97
CA PHE A 162 -0.64 9.35 -6.10
C PHE A 162 -0.65 9.87 -7.54
N SER A 163 -0.93 11.15 -7.69
CA SER A 163 -0.99 11.85 -8.98
C SER A 163 0.34 11.76 -9.72
N ILE A 164 0.29 11.73 -11.06
CA ILE A 164 1.50 11.84 -11.89
C ILE A 164 2.22 13.19 -11.72
N LEU A 165 1.58 14.19 -11.10
CA LEU A 165 2.21 15.46 -10.76
C LEU A 165 3.28 15.33 -9.66
N GLU A 166 3.21 14.27 -8.85
CA GLU A 166 4.18 13.97 -7.80
C GLU A 166 5.49 13.38 -8.37
N LEU A 167 5.50 13.03 -9.65
CA LEU A 167 6.60 12.37 -10.33
C LEU A 167 7.53 13.36 -11.02
N LYS A 168 8.84 13.18 -10.81
CA LYS A 168 9.89 13.85 -11.58
C LYS A 168 10.41 12.94 -12.70
N THR A 169 10.54 13.52 -13.88
CA THR A 169 11.05 12.88 -15.10
C THR A 169 11.93 13.86 -15.86
N ALA A 170 12.76 13.37 -16.79
CA ALA A 170 13.60 14.23 -17.64
C ALA A 170 12.76 15.21 -18.48
N THR A 171 11.59 14.76 -18.93
CA THR A 171 10.59 15.60 -19.61
C THR A 171 9.24 15.47 -18.90
N PRO A 172 8.48 16.55 -18.69
CA PRO A 172 7.17 16.49 -18.02
C PRO A 172 6.24 15.44 -18.63
N LEU A 173 5.47 14.74 -17.80
CA LEU A 173 4.60 13.64 -18.26
C LEU A 173 3.38 14.16 -19.04
N LEU A 174 2.79 15.28 -18.65
CA LEU A 174 1.52 15.76 -19.23
C LEU A 174 1.55 15.89 -20.76
N ASN A 175 0.48 15.45 -21.41
CA ASN A 175 0.24 15.53 -22.85
C ASN A 175 1.20 14.74 -23.75
N ARG A 176 1.94 13.77 -23.20
CA ARG A 176 2.73 12.81 -24.00
C ARG A 176 2.50 11.38 -23.56
N THR A 177 2.99 10.43 -24.34
CA THR A 177 3.03 9.02 -23.99
C THR A 177 4.34 8.64 -23.31
N ALA A 178 4.36 7.49 -22.64
CA ALA A 178 5.57 6.92 -22.07
C ALA A 178 6.56 6.49 -23.16
N ALA A 179 7.85 6.73 -22.92
CA ALA A 179 8.93 6.11 -23.68
C ALA A 179 9.12 4.64 -23.29
N LEU A 180 9.91 3.89 -24.08
CA LEU A 180 10.23 2.50 -23.77
C LEU A 180 11.05 2.43 -22.48
N LYS A 181 10.61 1.59 -21.53
CA LYS A 181 11.26 1.42 -20.21
C LYS A 181 11.45 2.75 -19.46
N GLU A 182 10.56 3.72 -19.65
CA GLU A 182 10.63 4.99 -18.95
C GLU A 182 10.47 4.81 -17.43
N HIS A 183 11.22 5.56 -16.65
CA HIS A 183 11.15 5.59 -15.19
C HIS A 183 10.88 7.02 -14.73
N ALA A 184 10.23 7.13 -13.57
CA ALA A 184 9.92 8.40 -12.93
C ALA A 184 10.24 8.32 -11.44
N LEU A 185 10.54 9.47 -10.83
CA LEU A 185 11.03 9.56 -9.47
C LEU A 185 9.99 10.24 -8.58
N LEU A 186 9.52 9.53 -7.55
CA LEU A 186 8.82 10.15 -6.43
C LEU A 186 9.86 10.67 -5.44
N THR A 187 9.88 11.99 -5.18
CA THR A 187 10.86 12.58 -4.26
C THR A 187 10.32 12.57 -2.82
N ILE A 188 11.11 12.04 -1.89
CA ILE A 188 10.81 12.09 -0.46
C ILE A 188 11.60 13.23 0.18
N HIS A 189 10.92 14.09 0.93
CA HIS A 189 11.48 15.27 1.58
C HIS A 189 10.76 15.58 2.89
N LYS A 190 11.25 16.58 3.63
CA LYS A 190 10.80 16.88 4.99
C LYS A 190 9.28 17.05 5.15
N THR A 191 8.62 17.65 4.16
CA THR A 191 7.17 17.91 4.23
C THR A 191 6.29 16.71 3.86
N ASN A 192 6.82 15.64 3.24
CA ASN A 192 6.03 14.44 2.90
C ASN A 192 6.52 13.16 3.61
N ALA A 193 7.69 13.16 4.25
CA ALA A 193 8.24 11.97 4.89
C ALA A 193 7.33 11.37 5.97
N LEU A 194 6.65 12.21 6.76
CA LEU A 194 5.72 11.75 7.80
C LEU A 194 4.51 10.99 7.26
N MET A 195 4.11 11.23 6.00
CA MET A 195 3.06 10.46 5.34
C MET A 195 3.42 8.97 5.27
N PHE A 196 4.66 8.63 4.97
CA PHE A 196 5.09 7.24 4.89
C PHE A 196 5.04 6.56 6.27
N LEU A 197 5.36 7.30 7.34
CA LEU A 197 5.19 6.80 8.70
C LEU A 197 3.71 6.61 9.06
N GLU A 198 2.84 7.51 8.62
CA GLU A 198 1.39 7.36 8.76
C GLU A 198 0.86 6.14 7.98
N MET A 199 1.37 5.89 6.77
CA MET A 199 1.05 4.69 6.00
C MET A 199 1.49 3.41 6.71
N LEU A 200 2.65 3.43 7.38
CA LEU A 200 3.09 2.30 8.22
C LEU A 200 2.16 2.09 9.42
N LYS A 201 1.60 3.17 10.00
CA LYS A 201 0.54 3.06 11.01
C LYS A 201 -0.70 2.37 10.46
N ILE A 202 -1.11 2.70 9.22
CA ILE A 202 -2.25 2.03 8.57
C ILE A 202 -1.97 0.53 8.41
N PHE A 203 -0.75 0.15 7.99
CA PHE A 203 -0.35 -1.26 7.97
C PHE A 203 -0.54 -1.93 9.34
N GLY A 204 -0.10 -1.26 10.41
CA GLY A 204 -0.27 -1.75 11.78
C GLY A 204 -1.72 -1.90 12.25
N LEU A 205 -2.70 -1.38 11.50
CA LEU A 205 -4.14 -1.50 11.76
C LEU A 205 -4.84 -2.50 10.83
N LEU A 206 -4.16 -3.06 9.81
CA LEU A 206 -4.82 -3.95 8.84
C LEU A 206 -5.26 -5.27 9.49
N SER A 207 -4.35 -5.93 10.20
CA SER A 207 -4.56 -7.22 10.86
C SER A 207 -3.58 -7.41 12.02
N GLN A 208 -3.86 -8.37 12.90
CA GLN A 208 -2.94 -8.71 13.99
C GLN A 208 -1.55 -9.15 13.48
N ALA A 209 -1.48 -9.81 12.31
CA ALA A 209 -0.21 -10.21 11.73
C ALA A 209 0.61 -9.01 11.24
N HIS A 210 -0.04 -8.10 10.51
CA HIS A 210 0.60 -6.84 10.08
C HIS A 210 1.02 -5.99 11.27
N HIS A 211 0.18 -5.93 12.31
CA HIS A 211 0.48 -5.24 13.56
C HIS A 211 1.80 -5.70 14.18
N ASN A 212 1.94 -7.02 14.37
CA ASN A 212 3.14 -7.60 14.98
C ASN A 212 4.39 -7.34 14.12
N ASP A 213 4.27 -7.46 12.80
CA ASP A 213 5.38 -7.16 11.88
C ASP A 213 5.80 -5.68 11.99
N VAL A 214 4.85 -4.75 11.97
CA VAL A 214 5.13 -3.30 12.04
C VAL A 214 5.78 -2.90 13.36
N LEU A 215 5.35 -3.47 14.49
CA LEU A 215 6.02 -3.24 15.78
C LEU A 215 7.50 -3.66 15.72
N LYS A 216 7.79 -4.85 15.16
CA LYS A 216 9.16 -5.36 15.01
C LYS A 216 10.00 -4.50 14.06
N ILE A 217 9.39 -3.99 13.00
CA ILE A 217 10.04 -3.05 12.08
C ILE A 217 10.40 -1.75 12.78
N LEU A 218 9.48 -1.15 13.54
CA LEU A 218 9.73 0.08 14.28
C LEU A 218 10.84 -0.11 15.33
N GLU A 219 10.80 -1.20 16.10
CA GLU A 219 11.87 -1.58 17.02
C GLU A 219 13.23 -1.65 16.29
N LYS A 220 13.24 -2.27 15.10
CA LYS A 220 14.47 -2.45 14.33
C LYS A 220 15.03 -1.15 13.75
N ILE A 221 14.15 -0.26 13.28
CA ILE A 221 14.52 1.07 12.79
C ILE A 221 14.99 1.95 13.97
N LEU A 222 14.42 1.81 15.16
CA LEU A 222 14.88 2.56 16.35
C LEU A 222 16.30 2.12 16.78
N GLN A 223 16.60 0.82 16.68
CA GLN A 223 17.92 0.26 17.01
C GLN A 223 19.05 0.66 16.04
N ASN A 224 18.74 1.01 14.79
CA ASN A 224 19.71 1.32 13.71
C ASN A 224 19.50 2.72 13.15
#